data_AF-A0AAE0YAI6-F1
#
_entry.id   AF-A0AAE0YAI6-F1
#
_cell.length_a   1.000
_cell.length_b   1.000
_cell.length_c   1.000
_cell.angle_alpha   90.00
_cell.angle_beta   90.00
_cell.angle_gamma   90.00
#
_symmetry.space_group_name_H-M   'P 1'
#
loop_
_entity.id
_entity.type
_entity.pdbx_description
1 polymer ?
#
loop_
_entity_poly.entity_id
_entity_poly.type
_entity_poly.pdbx_seq_one_letter_code
_entity_poly.pdbx_strand_id
1 'polypeptide(L)'
;STRFTEKLPSEQQLPVMSVFLVAICAVCVTLADPVQGTQTNCSPFIPNIYSPTCGSDGKVYGNFFELKYEACIQGVTITKADPKTCPDFPDNYLFPFTGL
;
A
#
# COMPACT_ATOMS: atom_id res chain seq x y z
N SER A 1 -34.35 28.02 24.78
CA SER A 1 -33.32 27.22 25.47
C SER A 1 -33.99 26.37 26.52
N THR A 2 -33.85 25.04 26.62
CA THR A 2 -32.92 24.08 26.00
C THR A 2 -33.54 22.68 26.13
N ARG A 3 -33.62 22.00 24.98
CA ARG A 3 -33.72 20.56 24.61
C ARG A 3 -34.13 19.46 25.63
N PHE A 4 -35.21 18.76 25.23
CA PHE A 4 -35.50 17.30 25.23
C PHE A 4 -35.42 16.56 26.59
N THR A 5 -36.51 16.17 27.28
CA THR A 5 -37.54 15.15 26.94
C THR A 5 -36.98 14.06 26.02
N GLU A 6 -36.64 12.86 26.47
CA GLU A 6 -37.57 11.76 26.76
C GLU A 6 -36.73 10.61 27.38
N LYS A 7 -37.06 10.16 28.58
CA LYS A 7 -37.90 8.97 28.84
C LYS A 7 -37.10 7.66 28.85
N LEU A 8 -36.67 7.28 30.05
CA LEU A 8 -36.47 5.87 30.43
C LEU A 8 -37.83 5.14 30.35
N PRO A 9 -37.89 3.95 29.75
CA PRO A 9 -38.61 2.88 30.43
C PRO A 9 -37.77 1.59 30.49
N SER A 10 -37.92 0.95 31.64
CA SER A 10 -37.44 -0.37 32.05
C SER A 10 -38.13 -1.51 31.29
N GLU A 11 -37.39 -2.62 31.13
CA GLU A 11 -37.85 -4.00 30.90
C GLU A 11 -38.38 -4.40 29.51
N GLN A 12 -37.59 -5.15 28.73
CA GLN A 12 -37.92 -6.54 28.32
C GLN A 12 -36.82 -7.18 27.43
N GLN A 13 -36.14 -8.18 28.00
CA GLN A 13 -35.34 -9.30 27.45
C GLN A 13 -35.21 -9.46 25.89
N LEU A 14 -33.94 -9.55 25.41
CA LEU A 14 -33.41 -10.04 24.09
C LEU A 14 -33.15 -8.96 22.99
N PRO A 15 -31.88 -8.60 22.65
CA PRO A 15 -31.02 -9.42 21.78
C PRO A 15 -29.49 -9.26 22.06
N VAL A 16 -28.96 -9.97 23.05
CA VAL A 16 -27.51 -9.97 23.34
C VAL A 16 -26.67 -10.52 22.18
N MET A 17 -27.21 -11.47 21.39
CA MET A 17 -26.54 -12.05 20.22
C MET A 17 -26.28 -11.04 19.10
N SER A 18 -27.15 -10.03 18.95
CA SER A 18 -26.97 -8.96 17.96
C SER A 18 -25.87 -7.98 18.38
N VAL A 19 -25.67 -7.77 19.69
CA VAL A 19 -24.61 -6.91 20.22
C VAL A 19 -23.24 -7.54 20.00
N PHE A 20 -23.11 -8.86 20.15
CA PHE A 20 -21.86 -9.57 19.86
C PHE A 20 -21.47 -9.48 18.38
N LEU A 21 -22.42 -9.65 17.45
CA LEU A 21 -22.15 -9.51 16.03
C LEU A 21 -21.76 -8.08 15.64
N VAL A 22 -22.42 -7.08 16.23
CA VAL A 22 -22.08 -5.65 16.01
C VAL A 22 -20.71 -5.33 16.60
N ALA A 23 -20.37 -5.85 17.78
CA ALA A 23 -19.07 -5.66 18.41
C ALA A 23 -17.95 -6.37 17.63
N ILE A 24 -18.17 -7.60 17.16
CA ILE A 24 -17.21 -8.32 16.32
C ILE A 24 -17.00 -7.55 15.01
N CYS A 25 -18.05 -7.11 14.31
CA CYS A 25 -17.94 -6.29 13.10
C CYS A 25 -17.19 -4.96 13.36
N ALA A 26 -17.49 -4.26 14.45
CA ALA A 26 -16.80 -3.03 14.81
C ALA A 26 -15.30 -3.28 15.07
N VAL A 27 -14.96 -4.36 15.77
CA VAL A 27 -13.57 -4.79 16.00
C VAL A 27 -12.89 -5.12 14.67
N CYS A 28 -13.54 -5.87 13.77
CA CYS A 28 -13.00 -6.20 12.43
C CYS A 28 -12.69 -4.95 11.61
N VAL A 29 -13.59 -3.95 11.63
CA VAL A 29 -13.44 -2.70 10.89
C VAL A 29 -12.30 -1.84 11.46
N THR A 30 -12.04 -1.91 12.77
CA THR A 30 -10.91 -1.19 13.40
C THR A 30 -9.56 -1.89 13.30
N LEU A 31 -9.53 -3.20 12.99
CA LEU A 31 -8.30 -3.98 12.80
C LEU A 31 -7.88 -4.08 11.33
N ALA A 32 -8.71 -3.60 10.40
CA ALA A 32 -8.25 -3.38 9.04
C ALA A 32 -7.26 -2.21 9.08
N ASP A 33 -5.97 -2.49 8.86
CA ASP A 33 -5.02 -1.44 8.54
C ASP A 33 -5.62 -0.58 7.43
N PRO A 34 -5.66 0.76 7.57
CA PRO A 34 -5.97 1.58 6.42
C PRO A 34 -4.92 1.25 5.36
N VAL A 35 -5.33 0.60 4.28
CA VAL A 35 -4.50 0.46 3.08
C VAL A 35 -4.22 1.89 2.61
N GLN A 36 -3.10 2.45 3.06
CA GLN A 36 -2.60 3.74 2.61
C GLN A 36 -2.04 3.56 1.21
N GLY A 37 -2.95 3.45 0.23
CA GLY A 37 -2.62 3.13 -1.15
C GLY A 37 -3.43 3.93 -2.16
N THR A 38 -3.95 5.10 -1.80
CA THR A 38 -4.53 6.03 -2.78
C THR A 38 -3.63 7.25 -2.87
N GLN A 39 -2.43 7.09 -3.45
CA GLN A 39 -1.67 8.25 -3.91
C GLN A 39 -2.40 8.86 -5.11
N THR A 40 -3.25 9.84 -4.84
CA THR A 40 -4.05 10.56 -5.85
C THR A 40 -3.23 11.54 -6.70
N ASN A 41 -1.91 11.58 -6.51
CA ASN A 41 -1.02 12.45 -7.28
C ASN A 41 0.35 11.79 -7.52
N CYS A 42 0.37 10.83 -8.46
CA CYS A 42 1.63 10.32 -9.00
C CYS A 42 2.20 11.34 -9.99
N SER A 43 3.43 11.80 -9.77
CA SER A 43 4.09 12.72 -10.70
C SER A 43 4.32 12.00 -12.04
N PRO A 44 3.75 12.47 -13.17
CA PRO A 44 3.94 11.84 -14.47
C PRO A 44 5.31 12.17 -15.09
N PHE A 45 6.13 12.99 -14.42
CA PHE A 45 7.45 13.32 -14.91
C PHE A 45 8.39 12.11 -14.75
N ILE A 46 8.57 11.40 -15.86
CA ILE A 46 9.53 10.29 -15.99
C ILE A 46 10.56 10.72 -17.05
N PRO A 47 11.81 11.06 -16.65
CA PRO A 47 12.84 11.37 -17.62
C PRO A 47 13.17 10.14 -18.46
N ASN A 48 13.41 10.34 -19.76
CA ASN A 48 13.84 9.27 -20.67
C ASN A 48 15.35 9.01 -20.49
N ILE A 49 15.70 8.50 -19.32
CA ILE A 49 17.07 8.11 -18.95
C ILE A 49 17.02 6.62 -18.64
N TYR A 50 17.86 5.84 -19.31
CA TYR A 50 17.98 4.42 -19.03
C TYR A 50 19.07 4.19 -17.97
N SER A 51 18.63 3.78 -16.78
CA SER A 51 19.45 3.47 -15.61
C SER A 51 18.77 2.34 -14.83
N PRO A 52 18.93 1.08 -15.26
CA PRO A 52 18.13 -0.04 -14.80
C PRO A 52 18.18 -0.18 -13.27
N THR A 53 17.02 -0.31 -12.64
CA THR A 53 16.88 -0.38 -11.19
C THR A 53 16.08 -1.63 -10.83
N CYS A 54 16.64 -2.50 -10.00
CA CYS A 54 15.95 -3.66 -9.46
C CYS A 54 15.02 -3.23 -8.31
N GLY A 55 13.75 -3.63 -8.38
CA GLY A 55 12.76 -3.42 -7.33
C GLY A 55 12.69 -4.59 -6.35
N SER A 56 12.17 -4.33 -5.15
CA SER A 56 11.91 -5.35 -4.11
C SER A 56 10.85 -6.37 -4.51
N ASP A 57 10.11 -6.10 -5.58
CA ASP A 57 9.15 -6.99 -6.21
C ASP A 57 9.79 -7.92 -7.27
N GLY A 58 11.12 -7.87 -7.43
CA GLY A 58 11.87 -8.70 -8.37
C GLY A 58 11.82 -8.23 -9.82
N LYS A 59 11.21 -7.07 -10.09
CA LYS A 59 11.15 -6.48 -11.43
C LYS A 59 12.27 -5.48 -11.68
N VAL A 60 12.66 -5.37 -12.94
CA VAL A 60 13.63 -4.36 -13.40
C VAL A 60 12.88 -3.20 -14.02
N TYR A 61 13.13 -2.01 -13.49
CA TYR A 61 12.61 -0.75 -13.98
C TYR A 61 13.67 -0.07 -14.84
N GLY A 62 13.26 0.62 -15.90
CA GLY A 62 14.17 1.36 -16.77
C GLY A 62 14.91 2.48 -16.05
N ASN A 63 14.30 3.05 -15.00
CA ASN A 63 14.97 3.92 -14.03
C ASN A 63 14.25 4.00 -12.68
N PHE A 64 14.88 4.67 -11.71
CA PHE A 64 14.32 4.90 -10.39
C PHE A 64 13.00 5.70 -10.40
N PHE A 65 12.81 6.62 -11.36
CA PHE A 65 11.58 7.40 -11.45
C PHE A 65 10.41 6.53 -11.91
N GLU A 66 10.65 5.65 -12.88
CA GLU A 66 9.69 4.67 -13.36
C GLU A 66 9.28 3.71 -12.23
N LEU A 67 10.24 3.20 -11.45
CA LEU A 67 9.95 2.41 -10.25
C LEU A 67 9.01 3.15 -9.29
N LYS A 68 9.36 4.40 -8.95
CA LYS A 68 8.57 5.21 -8.02
C LYS A 68 7.18 5.54 -8.55
N TYR A 69 7.07 5.78 -9.85
CA TYR A 69 5.81 6.05 -10.52
C TYR A 69 4.91 4.82 -10.52
N GLU A 70 5.45 3.65 -10.88
CA GLU A 70 4.71 2.39 -10.83
C GLU A 70 4.26 2.03 -9.41
N ALA A 71 5.14 2.15 -8.43
CA ALA A 71 4.81 1.96 -7.02
C ALA A 71 3.64 2.86 -6.59
N CYS A 72 3.67 4.13 -7.02
CA CYS A 72 2.64 5.11 -6.74
C CYS A 72 1.28 4.74 -7.35
N ILE A 73 1.23 4.45 -8.66
CA ILE A 73 -0.04 4.17 -9.36
C ILE A 73 -0.66 2.85 -8.92
N GLN A 74 0.15 1.88 -8.49
CA GLN A 74 -0.30 0.59 -7.98
C GLN A 74 -0.67 0.66 -6.49
N GLY A 75 -0.32 1.75 -5.79
CA GLY A 75 -0.54 1.88 -4.35
C GLY A 75 0.27 0.89 -3.52
N VAL A 76 1.42 0.43 -4.04
CA VAL A 76 2.31 -0.52 -3.36
C VAL A 76 3.64 0.16 -3.01
N THR A 77 4.30 -0.34 -1.98
CA THR A 77 5.65 0.12 -1.65
C THR A 77 6.67 -0.79 -2.35
N ILE A 78 7.38 -0.24 -3.32
CA ILE A 78 8.51 -0.90 -3.99
C ILE A 78 9.77 -0.16 -3.59
N THR A 79 10.72 -0.86 -2.98
CA THR A 79 12.03 -0.31 -2.63
C THR A 79 13.07 -0.78 -3.64
N LYS A 80 14.19 -0.07 -3.71
CA LYS A 80 15.33 -0.54 -4.50
C LYS A 80 15.92 -1.79 -3.86
N ALA A 81 16.08 -2.85 -4.64
CA ALA A 81 16.72 -4.09 -4.24
C ALA A 81 18.13 -4.22 -4.83
N ASP A 82 18.85 -5.26 -4.43
CA ASP A 82 20.13 -5.61 -5.02
C ASP A 82 19.92 -6.05 -6.48
N PRO A 83 20.70 -5.56 -7.45
CA PRO A 83 20.61 -5.99 -8.84
C PRO A 83 20.55 -7.52 -9.04
N LYS A 84 21.23 -8.29 -8.18
CA LYS A 84 21.30 -9.75 -8.27
C LYS A 84 19.99 -10.46 -7.91
N THR A 85 19.03 -9.78 -7.29
CA THR A 85 17.74 -10.38 -6.93
C THR A 85 16.74 -10.37 -8.08
N CYS A 86 17.01 -9.62 -9.15
CA CYS A 86 16.17 -9.57 -10.34
C CYS A 86 16.76 -10.46 -11.46
N PRO A 87 16.01 -11.46 -11.97
CA PRO A 87 16.52 -12.38 -12.99
C PRO A 87 16.81 -11.71 -14.35
N ASP A 88 16.06 -10.65 -14.66
CA ASP A 88 16.18 -9.92 -15.94
C ASP A 88 17.08 -8.68 -15.83
N PHE A 89 17.90 -8.57 -14.78
CA PHE A 89 18.78 -7.41 -14.61
C PHE A 89 19.94 -7.45 -15.61
N PRO A 90 20.23 -6.36 -16.34
CA PRO A 90 21.23 -6.38 -17.39
C PRO A 90 22.67 -6.49 -16.83
N ASP A 91 23.40 -7.54 -17.25
CA ASP A 91 24.73 -7.91 -16.72
C ASP A 91 25.79 -6.81 -16.88
N ASN A 92 25.72 -6.02 -17.96
CA ASN A 92 26.62 -4.91 -18.20
C ASN A 92 26.49 -3.78 -17.16
N TYR A 93 25.42 -3.76 -16.36
CA TYR A 93 25.23 -2.85 -15.23
C TYR A 93 25.58 -3.49 -13.88
N LEU A 94 25.73 -4.82 -13.82
CA LEU A 94 26.13 -5.53 -12.60
C LEU A 94 27.64 -5.44 -12.37
N PHE A 95 28.41 -5.44 -13.46
CA PHE A 95 29.86 -5.35 -13.43
C PHE A 95 30.38 -4.31 -14.43
N PRO A 96 30.40 -3.02 -14.06
CA PRO A 96 30.96 -1.98 -14.94
C PRO A 96 32.47 -2.12 -15.19
N PHE A 97 33.15 -3.09 -14.55
CA PHE A 97 34.60 -3.30 -14.64
C PHE A 97 35.03 -4.70 -15.10
N THR A 98 34.13 -5.63 -15.42
CA THR A 98 34.55 -6.92 -16.03
C THR A 98 34.75 -6.76 -17.53
N GLY A 99 35.73 -5.93 -17.90
CA GLY A 99 36.40 -6.03 -19.19
C GLY A 99 37.51 -7.07 -19.07
N LEU A 100 37.24 -8.30 -19.52
CA LEU A 100 38.24 -9.33 -19.81
C LEU A 100 38.05 -9.76 -21.27
#